data_AF-A0A819QAF0-F1
#
_entry.id   AF-A0A819QAF0-F1
#
_cell.length_a   1.000
_cell.length_b   1.000
_cell.length_c   1.000
_cell.angle_alpha   90.00
_cell.angle_beta   90.00
_cell.angle_gamma   90.00
#
_symmetry.space_group_name_H-M   'P 1'
#
loop_
_entity.id
_entity.type
_entity.pdbx_description
1 polymer ?
#
loop_
_entity_poly.entity_id
_entity_poly.type
_entity_poly.pdbx_seq_one_letter_code
_entity_poly.pdbx_strand_id
1 'polypeptide(L)'
;MATGIMPPGAKTGGAFVHDPKKTNISLRTLESVIIREDINGEPIQITSKCIERDREMITAFGVSTAILENVIFCHQEESNWPLSEGRQLKTKFDDIFAATKYMKAFKLIRKIRTEKVLWSR
;
A
#
# COMPACT_ATOMS: atom_id res chain seq x y z
N MET A 1 22.66 -15.86 41.70
CA MET A 1 23.82 -16.53 41.08
C MET A 1 23.27 -17.36 39.92
N ALA A 2 23.42 -16.91 38.68
CA ALA A 2 22.86 -17.60 37.52
C ALA A 2 23.79 -18.74 37.11
N THR A 3 23.37 -19.97 37.42
CA THR A 3 24.11 -21.19 37.14
C THR A 3 23.93 -21.59 35.67
N GLY A 4 24.68 -20.96 34.77
CA GLY A 4 24.77 -21.37 33.37
C GLY A 4 25.81 -22.49 33.23
N ILE A 5 25.35 -23.70 32.89
CA ILE A 5 26.24 -24.85 32.66
C ILE A 5 27.01 -24.63 31.35
N MET A 6 28.34 -24.65 31.43
CA MET A 6 29.26 -24.49 30.31
C MET A 6 29.18 -25.70 29.36
N PRO A 7 29.04 -25.50 28.04
CA PRO A 7 28.99 -26.62 27.09
C PRO A 7 30.34 -27.37 27.02
N PRO A 8 30.32 -28.71 26.81
CA PRO A 8 31.54 -29.51 26.80
C PRO A 8 32.45 -29.11 25.64
N GLY A 9 33.69 -28.70 25.94
CA GLY A 9 34.72 -28.38 24.95
C GLY A 9 35.28 -26.96 24.96
N ALA A 10 34.72 -26.06 25.78
CA ALA A 10 35.24 -24.69 25.90
C ALA A 10 36.47 -24.62 26.81
N LYS A 11 37.56 -24.01 26.33
CA LYS A 11 38.75 -23.68 27.14
C LYS A 11 38.46 -22.43 27.98
N THR A 12 38.81 -22.47 29.25
CA THR A 12 38.62 -21.40 30.24
C THR A 12 39.34 -20.11 29.82
N GLY A 13 38.59 -19.01 29.69
CA GLY A 13 39.15 -17.64 29.55
C GLY A 13 38.92 -16.90 28.23
N GLY A 14 38.22 -17.49 27.25
CA GLY A 14 37.89 -16.79 25.98
C GLY A 14 36.61 -15.97 26.08
N ALA A 15 36.63 -14.72 25.58
CA ALA A 15 35.43 -13.91 25.40
C ALA A 15 34.48 -14.58 24.40
N PHE A 16 33.22 -14.78 24.79
CA PHE A 16 32.16 -15.31 23.92
C PHE A 16 31.71 -14.23 22.93
N VAL A 17 32.49 -13.99 21.88
CA VAL A 17 31.99 -13.28 20.69
C VAL A 17 31.17 -14.29 19.91
N HIS A 18 29.85 -14.21 20.02
CA HIS A 18 28.93 -14.93 19.15
C HIS A 18 28.97 -14.28 17.77
N ASP A 19 29.98 -14.59 16.96
CA ASP A 19 29.93 -14.30 15.53
C ASP A 19 28.89 -15.25 14.92
N PRO A 20 27.68 -14.80 14.57
CA PRO A 20 26.77 -15.64 13.83
C PRO A 20 27.37 -15.78 12.44
N LYS A 21 28.00 -16.93 12.18
CA LYS A 21 28.39 -17.32 10.82
C LYS A 21 27.19 -17.07 9.92
N LYS A 22 27.34 -16.13 8.98
CA LYS A 22 26.37 -15.73 7.95
C LYS A 22 25.53 -16.92 7.52
N THR A 23 24.38 -17.08 8.15
CA THR A 23 23.31 -17.93 7.67
C THR A 23 22.94 -17.34 6.31
N ASN A 24 23.01 -18.14 5.25
CA ASN A 24 22.40 -17.77 3.98
C ASN A 24 20.92 -17.46 4.28
N ILE A 25 20.60 -16.16 4.39
CA ILE A 25 19.21 -15.71 4.45
C ILE A 25 18.66 -16.00 3.07
N SER A 26 18.14 -17.23 2.89
CA SER A 26 17.31 -17.52 1.74
C SER A 26 16.02 -16.73 1.96
N LEU A 27 15.87 -15.63 1.22
CA LEU A 27 14.58 -14.97 1.06
C LEU A 27 13.66 -15.95 0.33
N ARG A 28 12.92 -16.76 1.10
CA ARG A 28 11.79 -17.51 0.58
C ARG A 28 10.64 -16.53 0.48
N THR A 29 10.50 -15.87 -0.66
CA THR A 29 9.31 -15.09 -0.95
C THR A 29 8.15 -16.08 -0.98
N LEU A 30 7.32 -16.06 0.06
CA LEU A 30 6.04 -16.75 0.04
C LEU A 30 5.24 -16.17 -1.13
N GLU A 31 4.96 -16.98 -2.15
CA GLU A 31 4.05 -16.58 -3.22
C GLU A 31 2.67 -16.36 -2.59
N SER A 32 2.25 -15.10 -2.55
CA SER A 32 0.93 -14.72 -2.06
C SER A 32 -0.08 -14.94 -3.19
N VAL A 33 -0.83 -16.03 -3.14
CA VAL A 33 -1.99 -16.27 -4.01
C VAL A 33 -3.25 -15.73 -3.33
N ILE A 34 -4.00 -14.86 -4.01
CA ILE A 34 -5.34 -14.43 -3.57
C ILE A 34 -6.36 -15.25 -4.37
N ILE A 35 -7.37 -15.81 -3.68
CA ILE A 35 -8.50 -16.50 -4.31
C ILE A 35 -9.76 -15.67 -4.04
N ARG A 36 -10.48 -15.29 -5.10
CA ARG A 36 -11.75 -14.56 -5.04
C ARG A 36 -12.82 -15.39 -5.76
N GLU A 37 -14.04 -15.42 -5.24
CA GLU A 37 -15.19 -15.92 -5.99
C GLU A 37 -15.70 -14.85 -6.97
N ASP A 38 -15.83 -15.21 -8.25
CA ASP A 38 -16.44 -14.36 -9.27
C ASP A 38 -17.94 -14.18 -9.02
N ILE A 39 -18.58 -13.25 -9.75
CA ILE A 39 -20.04 -13.05 -9.73
C ILE A 39 -20.84 -14.33 -10.06
N ASN A 40 -20.19 -15.30 -10.71
CA ASN A 40 -20.75 -16.60 -11.08
C ASN A 40 -20.48 -17.71 -10.05
N GLY A 41 -19.79 -17.40 -8.94
CA GLY A 41 -19.40 -18.36 -7.90
C GLY A 41 -18.12 -19.15 -8.20
N GLU A 42 -17.45 -18.87 -9.31
CA GLU A 42 -16.22 -19.57 -9.70
C GLU A 42 -14.98 -18.98 -9.03
N PRO A 43 -14.06 -19.80 -8.49
CA PRO A 43 -12.85 -19.30 -7.84
C PRO A 43 -11.83 -18.79 -8.86
N ILE A 44 -11.57 -17.49 -8.84
CA ILE A 44 -10.51 -16.83 -9.60
C ILE A 44 -9.25 -16.78 -8.74
N GLN A 45 -8.15 -17.33 -9.25
CA GLN A 45 -6.83 -17.22 -8.65
C GLN A 45 -6.07 -16.03 -9.23
N ILE A 46 -5.58 -15.15 -8.35
CA ILE A 46 -4.77 -14.00 -8.71
C ILE A 46 -3.36 -14.23 -8.16
N THR A 47 -2.38 -14.27 -9.07
CA THR A 47 -0.98 -14.58 -8.76
C THR A 47 -0.14 -13.32 -8.56
N SER A 48 0.77 -13.42 -7.59
CA SER A 48 1.95 -12.66 -7.12
C SER A 48 2.47 -11.36 -7.79
N LYS A 49 1.82 -10.72 -8.76
CA LYS A 49 2.22 -9.37 -9.20
C LYS A 49 1.72 -8.34 -8.19
N CYS A 50 2.63 -7.54 -7.63
CA CYS A 50 2.30 -6.54 -6.61
C CYS A 50 1.18 -5.58 -7.06
N ILE A 51 1.20 -5.16 -8.33
CA ILE A 51 0.19 -4.25 -8.92
C ILE A 51 -1.21 -4.88 -8.92
N GLU A 52 -1.32 -6.19 -9.15
CA GLU A 52 -2.60 -6.91 -9.13
C GLU A 52 -3.12 -7.04 -7.70
N ARG A 53 -2.24 -7.28 -6.72
CA ARG A 53 -2.62 -7.32 -5.30
C ARG A 53 -3.18 -5.99 -4.79
N ASP A 54 -2.53 -4.87 -5.11
CA ASP A 54 -2.97 -3.56 -4.61
C ASP A 54 -4.32 -3.17 -5.21
N ARG A 55 -4.52 -3.44 -6.50
CA ARG A 55 -5.82 -3.24 -7.16
C ARG A 55 -6.91 -4.11 -6.56
N GLU A 56 -6.58 -5.35 -6.23
CA GLU A 56 -7.52 -6.26 -5.61
C GLU A 56 -7.90 -5.80 -4.19
N MET A 57 -6.94 -5.33 -3.40
CA MET A 57 -7.25 -4.72 -2.08
C MET A 57 -8.18 -3.52 -2.22
N ILE A 58 -7.89 -2.59 -3.13
CA ILE A 58 -8.76 -1.42 -3.40
C ILE A 58 -10.18 -1.88 -3.79
N THR A 59 -10.28 -2.90 -4.63
CA THR A 59 -11.57 -3.46 -5.08
C THR A 59 -12.31 -4.17 -3.95
N ALA A 60 -11.61 -4.89 -3.08
CA ALA A 60 -12.17 -5.59 -1.93
C ALA A 60 -12.68 -4.62 -0.85
N PHE A 61 -11.93 -3.55 -0.55
CA PHE A 61 -12.36 -2.51 0.38
C PHE A 61 -13.42 -1.57 -0.21
N GLY A 62 -13.54 -1.49 -1.54
CA GLY A 62 -14.50 -0.61 -2.22
C GLY A 62 -14.21 0.89 -2.04
N VAL A 63 -12.98 1.25 -1.68
CA VAL A 63 -12.54 2.64 -1.46
C VAL A 63 -11.53 3.05 -2.52
N SER A 64 -11.23 4.34 -2.63
CA SER A 64 -10.16 4.82 -3.51
C SER A 64 -8.77 4.49 -2.93
N THR A 65 -7.76 4.39 -3.80
CA THR A 65 -6.35 4.24 -3.39
C THR A 65 -5.94 5.29 -2.35
N ALA A 66 -6.37 6.54 -2.54
CA ALA A 66 -6.06 7.63 -1.63
C ALA A 66 -6.66 7.42 -0.23
N ILE A 67 -7.86 6.85 -0.11
CA ILE A 67 -8.45 6.49 1.19
C ILE A 67 -7.70 5.33 1.83
N LEU A 68 -7.35 4.32 1.02
CA LEU A 68 -6.62 3.15 1.51
C LEU A 68 -5.26 3.57 2.09
N GLU A 69 -4.52 4.45 1.42
CA GLU A 69 -3.17 4.88 1.83
C GLU A 69 -3.18 5.99 2.88
N ASN A 70 -4.04 7.01 2.77
CA ASN A 70 -3.97 8.18 3.65
C ASN A 70 -4.89 8.09 4.87
N VAL A 71 -5.82 7.13 4.91
CA VAL A 71 -6.82 7.01 6.00
C VAL A 71 -6.77 5.64 6.66
N ILE A 72 -6.87 4.54 5.89
CA ILE A 72 -6.95 3.18 6.45
C ILE A 72 -5.57 2.67 6.86
N PHE A 73 -4.60 2.72 5.94
CA PHE A 73 -3.22 2.27 6.13
C PHE A 73 -2.25 3.45 6.13
N CYS A 74 -2.65 4.55 6.78
CA CYS A 74 -1.79 5.71 6.92
C CYS A 74 -0.49 5.33 7.65
N HIS A 75 0.65 5.70 7.06
CA HIS A 75 1.95 5.50 7.69
C HIS A 75 2.01 6.25 9.02
N GLN A 76 2.61 5.63 10.03
CA GLN A 76 2.67 6.19 11.39
C GLN A 76 3.35 7.57 11.44
N GLU A 77 4.38 7.77 10.62
CA GLU A 77 5.07 9.06 10.49
C GLU A 77 4.23 10.13 9.77
N GLU A 78 3.21 9.73 9.02
CA GLU A 78 2.30 10.62 8.31
C GLU A 78 0.93 10.75 8.99
N SER A 79 0.67 10.10 10.13
CA SER A 79 -0.67 10.05 10.74
C SER A 79 -1.21 11.42 11.16
N ASN A 80 -0.31 12.39 11.35
CA ASN A 80 -0.62 13.78 11.66
C ASN A 80 -0.79 14.66 10.41
N TRP A 81 -0.84 14.08 9.20
CA TRP A 81 -1.06 14.83 7.96
C TRP A 81 -2.27 15.79 7.98
N PRO A 82 -3.38 15.53 8.72
CA PRO A 82 -4.48 16.50 8.82
C PRO A 82 -4.07 17.83 9.48
N LEU A 83 -2.96 17.84 10.22
CA LEU A 83 -2.38 18.99 10.90
C LEU A 83 -1.19 19.59 10.13
N SER A 84 -0.80 19.00 9.00
CA SER A 84 0.30 19.49 8.17
C SER A 84 -0.05 20.82 7.48
N GLU A 85 0.98 21.47 6.95
CA GLU A 85 0.85 22.74 6.22
C GLU A 85 -0.16 22.66 5.07
N GLY A 86 -0.81 23.80 4.78
CA GLY A 86 -1.96 23.88 3.88
C GLY A 86 -1.73 23.32 2.48
N ARG A 87 -0.48 23.32 1.97
CA ARG A 87 -0.16 22.70 0.68
C ARG A 87 -0.28 21.19 0.71
N GLN A 88 0.33 20.53 1.70
CA GLN A 88 0.31 19.06 1.81
C GLN A 88 -1.09 18.56 2.14
N LEU A 89 -1.77 19.25 3.06
CA LEU A 89 -3.16 19.00 3.43
C LEU A 89 -4.09 19.07 2.21
N LYS A 90 -3.95 20.12 1.40
CA LYS A 90 -4.76 20.29 0.19
C LYS A 90 -4.54 19.16 -0.81
N THR A 91 -3.31 18.72 -1.03
CA THR A 91 -3.02 17.61 -1.95
C THR A 91 -3.71 16.33 -1.50
N LYS A 92 -3.57 15.93 -0.23
CA LYS A 92 -4.24 14.72 0.29
C LYS A 92 -5.77 14.83 0.21
N PHE A 93 -6.35 15.99 0.48
CA PHE A 93 -7.78 16.22 0.28
C PHE A 93 -8.22 16.12 -1.19
N ASP A 94 -7.47 16.73 -2.12
CA ASP A 94 -7.78 16.68 -3.54
C ASP A 94 -7.73 15.22 -4.07
N ASP A 95 -6.80 14.41 -3.54
CA ASP A 95 -6.66 12.99 -3.88
C ASP A 95 -7.79 12.14 -3.28
N ILE A 96 -8.14 12.34 -2.00
CA ILE A 96 -9.25 11.63 -1.33
C ILE A 96 -10.59 11.93 -2.04
N PHE A 97 -10.86 13.20 -2.35
CA PHE A 97 -12.09 13.60 -3.04
C PHE A 97 -12.03 13.46 -4.56
N ALA A 98 -10.89 13.01 -5.12
CA ALA A 98 -10.64 12.90 -6.55
C ALA A 98 -11.01 14.20 -7.32
N ALA A 99 -10.79 15.37 -6.72
CA ALA A 99 -11.28 16.66 -7.19
C ALA A 99 -10.81 16.98 -8.62
N THR A 100 -9.58 16.55 -8.97
CA THR A 100 -9.02 16.70 -10.32
C THR A 100 -9.81 15.96 -11.39
N LYS A 101 -10.34 14.76 -11.10
CA LYS A 101 -11.18 13.99 -12.05
C LYS A 101 -12.50 14.73 -12.29
N TYR A 102 -13.15 15.20 -11.23
CA TYR A 102 -14.38 15.97 -11.33
C TYR A 102 -14.19 17.29 -12.10
N MET A 103 -13.12 18.03 -11.83
CA MET A 103 -12.80 19.26 -12.57
C MET A 103 -12.56 19.01 -14.06
N LYS A 104 -11.88 17.90 -14.43
CA LYS A 104 -11.68 17.52 -15.84
C LYS A 104 -13.00 17.21 -16.53
N ALA A 105 -13.86 16.40 -15.90
CA ALA A 105 -15.20 16.10 -16.42
C ALA A 105 -16.03 17.37 -16.60
N PHE A 106 -16.02 18.26 -15.61
CA PHE A 106 -16.70 19.55 -15.68
C PHE A 106 -16.22 20.42 -16.85
N LYS A 107 -14.90 20.53 -17.05
CA LYS A 107 -14.31 21.26 -18.18
C LYS A 107 -14.75 20.68 -19.53
N LEU A 108 -14.80 19.35 -19.64
CA LEU A 108 -15.24 18.67 -20.86
C LEU A 108 -16.71 18.97 -21.17
N ILE A 109 -17.60 18.88 -20.17
CA ILE A 109 -19.03 19.21 -20.33
C ILE A 109 -19.20 20.66 -20.77
N ARG A 110 -18.46 21.60 -20.16
CA ARG A 110 -18.51 23.01 -20.53
C ARG A 110 -18.04 23.23 -21.98
N LYS A 111 -16.97 22.55 -22.40
CA LYS A 111 -16.46 22.62 -23.77
C LYS A 111 -17.50 22.15 -24.79
N ILE A 112 -18.09 20.97 -24.57
CA ILE A 112 -19.13 20.40 -25.44
C ILE A 112 -20.33 21.35 -25.55
N ARG A 113 -20.76 21.95 -24.44
CA ARG A 113 -21.87 22.91 -24.43
C ARG A 113 -21.56 24.14 -25.28
N THR A 114 -20.36 24.70 -25.18
CA THR A 114 -19.96 25.86 -25.99
C THR A 114 -19.87 25.51 -27.48
N GLU A 115 -19.26 24.37 -27.83
CA GLU A 115 -19.13 23.92 -29.21
C GLU A 115 -20.50 23.64 -29.87
N LYS A 116 -21.45 23.04 -29.14
CA LYS A 116 -22.82 22.83 -29.63
C LYS A 116 -23.57 24.13 -29.91
N VAL A 117 -23.40 25.15 -29.05
CA VAL A 117 -23.99 26.48 -29.27
C VAL A 117 -23.38 27.16 -30.50
N LEU A 118 -22.07 26.99 -30.72
CA LEU A 118 -21.39 27.52 -31.91
C LEU A 118 -21.82 26.84 -33.21
N TRP A 119 -22.04 25.52 -33.20
CA TRP A 119 -22.52 24.78 -34.38
C TRP A 119 -24.01 24.98 -34.71
N SER A 120 -24.79 25.55 -33.77
CA SER A 120 -26.23 25.80 -33.95
C SER A 120 -26.54 27.24 -34.39
N ARG A 121 -25.51 28.07 -34.63
CA ARG A 121 -25.60 29.43 -35.17
C ARG A 121 -25.07 29.45 -36.60
#